data_AF-A0A833M0L2-F1
#
_entry.id   AF-A0A833M0L2-F1
#
_cell.length_a   1.000
_cell.length_b   1.000
_cell.length_c   1.000
_cell.angle_alpha   90.00
_cell.angle_beta   90.00
_cell.angle_gamma   90.00
#
_symmetry.space_group_name_H-M   'P 1'
#
loop_
_entity.id
_entity.type
_entity.pdbx_description
1 polymer ?
#
loop_
_entity_poly.entity_id
_entity_poly.type
_entity_poly.pdbx_seq_one_letter_code
_entity_poly.pdbx_strand_id
1 'polypeptide(L)' 'MPALDTNVLVRYVVEDDAKQLAAARRLIRRCINEGRALFVPVTVTLELEWVLR' A
#
# COMPACT_ATOMS: atom_id res chain seq x y z
N MET A 1 3.24 4.97 -14.19
CA MET A 1 3.78 4.13 -13.10
C MET A 1 2.82 4.27 -11.92
N PRO A 2 2.11 3.22 -11.49
CA PRO A 2 1.14 3.33 -10.39
C PRO A 2 1.87 3.71 -9.09
N ALA A 3 1.29 4.63 -8.32
CA ALA A 3 1.80 5.03 -7.02
C ALA A 3 0.90 4.52 -5.89
N LEU A 4 1.50 4.22 -4.74
CA LEU A 4 0.76 3.85 -3.54
C LEU A 4 0.41 5.09 -2.72
N ASP A 5 -0.77 5.07 -2.12
CA ASP A 5 -1.20 6.00 -1.08
C ASP A 5 -0.94 5.41 0.31
N THR A 6 -0.81 6.27 1.32
CA THR A 6 -0.60 5.88 2.71
C THR A 6 -1.69 4.93 3.19
N ASN A 7 -2.96 5.18 2.86
CA ASN A 7 -4.05 4.32 3.30
C ASN A 7 -3.91 2.89 2.77
N VAL A 8 -3.56 2.72 1.49
CA VAL A 8 -3.37 1.38 0.92
C VAL A 8 -2.20 0.66 1.58
N LEU A 9 -1.11 1.38 1.83
CA LEU A 9 0.10 0.81 2.43
C LEU A 9 -0.12 0.44 3.91
N VAL A 10 -0.82 1.28 4.69
CA VAL A 10 -1.21 0.98 6.08
C VAL A 10 -2.06 -0.28 6.15
N ARG A 11 -3.11 -0.41 5.32
CA ARG A 11 -3.96 -1.63 5.34
C ARG A 11 -3.20 -2.89 4.97
N TYR A 12 -2.16 -2.78 4.15
CA TYR A 12 -1.33 -3.91 3.79
C TYR A 12 -0.36 -4.31 4.91
N VAL A 13 0.22 -3.34 5.63
CA VAL A 13 1.24 -3.57 6.68
C VAL A 13 0.61 -3.95 8.02
N VAL A 14 -0.47 -3.27 8.42
CA VAL A 14 -1.07 -3.40 9.76
C VAL A 14 -2.07 -4.56 9.83
N GLU A 15 -2.68 -4.93 8.69
CA GLU A 15 -3.65 -6.03 8.61
C GLU A 15 -4.87 -5.83 9.55
N ASP A 16 -5.30 -4.58 9.71
CA ASP A 16 -6.32 -4.15 10.70
C ASP A 16 -7.77 -4.53 10.32
N ASP A 17 -8.13 -4.46 9.04
CA ASP A 17 -9.43 -4.88 8.52
C ASP A 17 -9.27 -5.92 7.41
N ALA A 18 -9.90 -7.08 7.57
CA ALA A 18 -9.74 -8.20 6.65
C ALA A 18 -10.23 -7.90 5.21
N LYS A 19 -11.29 -7.09 5.05
CA LYS A 19 -11.82 -6.74 3.73
C LYS A 19 -10.90 -5.75 3.03
N GLN A 20 -10.40 -4.76 3.76
CA GLN A 20 -9.48 -3.76 3.22
C GLN A 20 -8.11 -4.37 2.91
N LEU A 21 -7.59 -5.23 3.78
CA LEU A 21 -6.37 -6.00 3.54
C LEU A 21 -6.49 -6.85 2.26
N ALA A 22 -7.60 -7.57 2.09
CA ALA A 22 -7.83 -8.37 0.89
C ALA A 22 -7.87 -7.52 -0.38
N ALA A 23 -8.45 -6.31 -0.31
CA ALA A 23 -8.44 -5.36 -1.42
C ALA A 23 -7.04 -4.83 -1.73
N ALA A 24 -6.28 -4.39 -0.72
CA ALA A 24 -4.91 -3.91 -0.87
C ALA A 24 -3.98 -4.99 -1.44
N ARG A 25 -4.04 -6.21 -0.87
CA ARG A 25 -3.29 -7.38 -1.36
C ARG A 25 -3.62 -7.73 -2.81
N ARG A 26 -4.88 -7.59 -3.24
CA ARG A 26 -5.28 -7.87 -4.63
C ARG A 26 -4.70 -6.82 -5.59
N LEU A 27 -4.76 -5.54 -5.22
CA LEU A 27 -4.24 -4.44 -6.03
C LEU A 27 -2.72 -4.56 -6.20
N ILE A 28 -2.00 -4.79 -5.10
CA ILE A 28 -0.53 -4.93 -5.10
C ILE A 28 -0.11 -6.15 -5.92
N ARG A 29 -0.72 -7.31 -5.67
CA ARG A 29 -0.40 -8.55 -6.42
C ARG A 29 -0.68 -8.41 -7.91
N ARG A 30 -1.76 -7.74 -8.30
CA ARG A 30 -2.06 -7.49 -9.71
C ARG A 30 -0.93 -6.71 -10.40
N CYS A 31 -0.44 -5.64 -9.77
CA CYS A 31 0.63 -4.83 -10.35
C CYS A 31 1.94 -5.63 -10.48
N ILE A 32 2.29 -6.39 -9.44
CA ILE A 32 3.48 -7.27 -9.44
C ILE A 32 3.38 -8.33 -10.54
N ASN A 33 2.23 -9.00 -10.67
CA ASN A 33 2.01 -10.03 -11.70
C ASN A 33 2.07 -9.47 -13.12
N GLU A 34 1.70 -8.20 -13.31
CA GLU A 34 1.81 -7.50 -14.58
C GLU A 34 3.23 -6.93 -14.82
N GLY A 35 4.20 -7.22 -13.95
CA GLY A 35 5.58 -6.73 -14.05
C GLY A 35 5.72 -5.22 -13.81
N ARG A 36 4.71 -4.58 -13.21
CA ARG A 36 4.69 -3.13 -12.97
C ARG A 36 5.21 -2.81 -11.58
N ALA A 37 6.23 -1.96 -11.52
CA ALA A 37 6.68 -1.37 -10.25
C ALA A 37 5.61 -0.42 -9.68
N LEU A 38 5.43 -0.50 -8.36
CA LEU A 38 4.63 0.44 -7.57
C LEU A 38 5.57 1.50 -7.00
N PHE A 39 5.33 2.75 -7.35
CA PHE A 39 6.07 3.87 -6.80
C PHE A 39 5.55 4.21 -5.39
N VAL A 40 6.45 4.41 -4.45
CA VAL A 40 6.12 4.92 -3.10
C VAL A 40 6.70 6.33 -3.00
N PRO A 41 5.87 7.38 -3.04
CA PRO A 41 6.33 8.75 -2.84
C PRO A 41 6.98 8.92 -1.46
N VAL A 42 8.00 9.77 -1.35
CA VAL A 42 8.63 10.07 -0.06
C VAL A 42 7.63 10.60 0.97
N THR A 43 6.63 11.36 0.53
CA THR A 43 5.54 11.88 1.38
C THR A 43 4.70 10.75 1.99
N VAL A 44 4.47 9.66 1.25
CA VAL A 44 3.74 8.49 1.74
C VAL A 44 4.56 7.74 2.78
N THR A 45 5.89 7.67 2.63
CA THR A 45 6.76 7.10 3.67
C THR A 45 6.76 7.96 4.94
N LEU A 46 6.81 9.29 4.81
CA LEU A 46 6.76 10.20 5.94
C LEU A 46 5.41 10.12 6.69
N GLU A 47 4.31 10.10 5.94
CA GLU A 47 2.97 9.96 6.53
C GLU A 47 2.77 8.59 7.17
N LEU A 48 3.27 7.51 6.55
CA LEU A 48 3.22 6.17 7.13
C LEU A 48 3.94 6.12 8.48
N GLU A 49 5.12 6.74 8.59
CA GLU A 49 5.85 6.81 9.85
C GLU A 49 5.06 7.58 10.91
N TRP A 50 4.46 8.71 10.53
CA TRP A 50 3.65 9.52 11.43
C TRP A 50 2.38 8.80 11.90
N VAL A 51 1.71 8.05 11.01
CA VAL A 51 0.46 7.31 11.32
C VAL A 51 0.71 6.07 12.18
N LEU A 52 1.88 5.43 12.06
CA LEU A 52 2.21 4.20 12.79
C LEU A 52 2.92 4.41 14.13
N ARG A 53 3.34 5.64 14.45
CA ARG A 53 3.93 6.00 15.74
C ARG A 53 2.85 6.29 16.79
#